data_AF-A0A7C7GSY5-F1
#
_entry.id   AF-A0A7C7GSY5-F1
#
_cell.length_a   1.000
_cell.length_b   1.000
_cell.length_c   1.000
_cell.angle_alpha   90.00
_cell.angle_beta   90.00
_cell.angle_gamma   90.00
#
_symmetry.space_group_name_H-M   'P 1'
#
loop_
_entity.id
_entity.type
_entity.pdbx_description
1 polymer ?
#
loop_
_entity_poly.entity_id
_entity_poly.type
_entity_poly.pdbx_seq_one_letter_code
_entity_poly.pdbx_strand_id
1 'polypeptide(L)'
;MIKNKMNLVWGCSSKVNTVNYKSLKLMKAAGCIQLDFGVEKASDEQMQLLKKGTKVREVKETFKNCHELGIRAFANMLINTPGETEQDLQDTIDLLGEIKPNIVSINIFTPYPGTEIFAETQGLTREEYPLLMKDPTKLAAEMPEKFRFAKHNVDLGAFAVREMKKHNKIYPNISIFFNPKYMRSLWHSQRKLNYTKQTNILVQEFINQKF
;
A
#
# COMPACT_ATOMS: atom_id res chain seq x y z
N MET A 1 24.23 -9.15 -0.34
CA MET A 1 23.36 -10.34 -0.60
C MET A 1 23.85 -11.21 -1.74
N ILE A 2 23.93 -10.71 -2.98
CA ILE A 2 24.34 -11.50 -4.16
C ILE A 2 25.77 -12.07 -4.02
N LYS A 3 26.76 -11.20 -3.78
CA LYS A 3 28.18 -11.60 -3.64
C LYS A 3 28.39 -12.69 -2.57
N ASN A 4 27.68 -12.57 -1.45
CA ASN A 4 27.79 -13.49 -0.31
C ASN A 4 26.82 -14.68 -0.39
N LYS A 5 26.08 -14.85 -1.50
CA LYS A 5 25.14 -15.96 -1.74
C LYS A 5 24.18 -16.24 -0.57
N MET A 6 23.65 -15.17 0.04
CA MET A 6 22.87 -15.28 1.29
C MET A 6 21.53 -16.04 1.14
N ASN A 7 21.07 -16.31 -0.09
CA ASN A 7 19.85 -17.09 -0.38
C ASN A 7 18.59 -16.67 0.41
N LEU A 8 18.46 -15.36 0.69
CA LEU A 8 17.31 -14.80 1.40
C LEU A 8 16.20 -14.37 0.42
N VAL A 9 14.97 -14.55 0.85
CA VAL A 9 13.75 -14.01 0.21
C VAL A 9 13.27 -12.85 1.06
N TRP A 10 13.01 -11.70 0.45
CA TRP A 10 12.68 -10.48 1.18
C TRP A 10 11.75 -9.54 0.40
N GLY A 11 11.09 -8.65 1.12
CA GLY A 11 10.36 -7.51 0.60
C GLY A 11 10.77 -6.24 1.35
N CYS A 12 10.44 -5.08 0.80
CA CYS A 12 10.65 -3.81 1.48
C CYS A 12 9.70 -2.75 0.94
N SER A 13 9.59 -1.64 1.67
CA SER A 13 8.90 -0.44 1.19
C SER A 13 9.88 0.50 0.50
N SER A 14 9.42 1.20 -0.54
CA SER A 14 10.21 2.21 -1.25
C SER A 14 9.31 3.33 -1.75
N LYS A 15 9.91 4.49 -2.00
CA LYS A 15 9.29 5.52 -2.81
C LYS A 15 9.40 5.12 -4.29
N VAL A 16 8.42 5.49 -5.12
CA VAL A 16 8.38 5.07 -6.53
C VAL A 16 9.53 5.64 -7.37
N ASN A 17 10.10 6.80 -7.00
CA ASN A 17 11.18 7.46 -7.74
C ASN A 17 12.58 7.22 -7.19
N THR A 18 12.72 6.37 -6.16
CA THR A 18 14.04 5.97 -5.62
C THR A 18 14.53 4.65 -6.20
N VAL A 19 13.74 4.02 -7.06
CA VAL A 19 14.07 2.78 -7.77
C VAL A 19 13.97 3.00 -9.28
N ASN A 20 14.79 2.29 -10.03
CA ASN A 20 14.73 2.23 -11.49
C ASN A 20 14.86 0.77 -11.95
N TYR A 21 14.71 0.52 -13.25
CA TYR A 21 14.77 -0.84 -13.78
C TYR A 21 16.05 -1.59 -13.38
N LYS A 22 17.21 -0.93 -13.40
CA LYS A 22 18.50 -1.54 -13.03
C LYS A 22 18.54 -1.93 -11.55
N SER A 23 18.08 -1.06 -10.65
CA SER A 23 18.03 -1.37 -9.22
C SER A 23 17.01 -2.49 -8.96
N LEU A 24 15.83 -2.44 -9.57
CA LEU A 24 14.80 -3.48 -9.45
C LEU A 24 15.32 -4.84 -9.93
N LYS A 25 16.04 -4.88 -11.04
CA LYS A 25 16.66 -6.12 -11.55
C LYS A 25 17.69 -6.69 -10.57
N LEU A 26 18.51 -5.83 -9.95
CA LEU A 26 19.44 -6.24 -8.89
C LEU A 26 18.71 -6.72 -7.63
N MET A 27 17.64 -6.04 -7.22
CA MET A 27 16.82 -6.44 -6.08
C MET A 27 16.20 -7.81 -6.31
N LYS A 28 15.62 -8.05 -7.49
CA LYS A 28 15.08 -9.36 -7.90
C LYS A 28 16.16 -10.45 -7.84
N ALA A 29 17.34 -10.19 -8.40
CA ALA A 29 18.47 -11.11 -8.36
C ALA A 29 18.93 -11.40 -6.91
N ALA A 30 18.85 -10.40 -6.04
CA ALA A 30 19.14 -10.49 -4.62
C ALA A 30 18.05 -11.18 -3.78
N GLY A 31 16.93 -11.59 -4.38
CA GLY A 31 15.83 -12.30 -3.69
C GLY A 31 14.64 -11.43 -3.30
N CYS A 32 14.55 -10.19 -3.79
CA CYS A 32 13.38 -9.35 -3.61
C CYS A 32 12.18 -9.94 -4.36
N ILE A 33 11.07 -10.08 -3.66
CA ILE A 33 9.82 -10.67 -4.18
C ILE A 33 8.64 -9.71 -4.13
N GLN A 34 8.70 -8.67 -3.28
CA GLN A 34 7.65 -7.67 -3.14
C GLN A 34 8.25 -6.29 -2.81
N LEU A 35 7.64 -5.26 -3.39
CA LEU A 35 7.89 -3.86 -3.06
C LEU A 35 6.58 -3.14 -2.74
N ASP A 36 6.61 -2.41 -1.63
CA ASP A 36 5.47 -1.63 -1.16
C ASP A 36 5.71 -0.15 -1.44
N PHE A 37 4.87 0.42 -2.30
CA PHE A 37 4.98 1.78 -2.76
C PHE A 37 3.90 2.66 -2.14
N GLY A 38 4.30 3.77 -1.55
CA GLY A 38 3.39 4.87 -1.25
C GLY A 38 3.03 5.61 -2.53
N VAL A 39 1.90 5.24 -3.13
CA VAL A 39 1.33 5.90 -4.32
C VAL A 39 0.54 7.14 -3.90
N GLU A 40 -0.22 7.02 -2.80
CA GLU A 40 -1.06 8.03 -2.16
C GLU A 40 -2.22 8.50 -3.04
N LYS A 41 -1.95 9.05 -4.22
CA LYS A 41 -2.90 9.79 -5.06
C LYS A 41 -2.72 9.51 -6.54
N ALA A 42 -3.72 9.87 -7.35
CA ALA A 42 -3.73 9.64 -8.78
C ALA A 42 -3.50 10.89 -9.66
N SER A 43 -3.28 12.05 -9.04
CA SER A 43 -2.91 13.29 -9.74
C SER A 43 -1.65 13.92 -9.15
N ASP A 44 -0.85 14.55 -10.02
CA ASP A 44 0.38 15.24 -9.62
C ASP A 44 0.09 16.44 -8.69
N GLU A 45 -1.08 17.08 -8.84
CA GLU A 45 -1.53 18.19 -7.98
C GLU A 45 -1.75 17.72 -6.54
N GLN A 46 -2.50 16.62 -6.34
CA GLN A 46 -2.72 16.09 -5.00
C GLN A 46 -1.42 15.52 -4.38
N MET A 47 -0.53 14.95 -5.19
CA MET A 47 0.79 14.55 -4.71
C MET A 47 1.63 15.76 -4.25
N GLN A 48 1.47 16.93 -4.89
CA GLN A 48 2.11 18.18 -4.46
C GLN A 48 1.54 18.70 -3.14
N LEU A 49 0.21 18.65 -2.96
CA LEU A 49 -0.43 18.98 -1.69
C LEU A 49 0.14 18.14 -0.53
N LEU A 50 0.32 16.84 -0.77
CA LEU A 50 0.93 15.93 0.20
C LEU A 50 2.46 16.04 0.28
N LYS A 51 3.09 16.93 -0.50
CA LYS A 51 4.54 17.05 -0.66
C LYS A 51 5.25 15.73 -0.92
N LYS A 52 4.56 14.80 -1.60
CA LYS A 52 5.07 13.45 -1.83
C LYS A 52 6.32 13.48 -2.69
N GLY A 53 6.41 14.43 -3.64
CA GLY A 53 7.57 14.59 -4.52
C GLY A 53 7.77 13.39 -5.45
N THR A 54 6.66 12.86 -5.98
CA THR A 54 6.59 11.82 -7.01
C THR A 54 5.60 12.28 -8.08
N LYS A 55 5.69 11.68 -9.27
CA LYS A 55 4.73 11.91 -10.36
C LYS A 55 3.99 10.64 -10.72
N VAL A 56 2.77 10.77 -11.22
CA VAL A 56 1.93 9.65 -11.68
C VAL A 56 2.65 8.83 -12.76
N ARG A 57 3.39 9.48 -13.66
CA ARG A 57 4.21 8.79 -14.68
C ARG A 57 5.25 7.84 -14.05
N GLU A 58 5.82 8.21 -12.91
CA GLU A 58 6.86 7.44 -12.20
C GLU A 58 6.23 6.24 -11.50
N VAL A 59 5.01 6.40 -10.97
CA VAL A 59 4.20 5.28 -10.47
C VAL A 59 3.98 4.28 -11.60
N LYS A 60 3.45 4.73 -12.74
CA LYS A 60 3.14 3.86 -13.89
C LYS A 60 4.37 3.10 -14.38
N GLU A 61 5.49 3.80 -14.55
CA GLU A 61 6.76 3.19 -14.99
C GLU A 61 7.28 2.17 -13.98
N THR A 62 7.28 2.49 -12.67
CA THR A 62 7.78 1.60 -11.62
C THR A 62 6.93 0.33 -11.51
N PHE A 63 5.60 0.45 -11.57
CA PHE A 63 4.71 -0.72 -11.56
C PHE A 63 4.90 -1.59 -12.81
N LYS A 64 5.03 -0.99 -14.00
CA LYS A 64 5.37 -1.72 -15.23
C LYS A 64 6.68 -2.50 -15.08
N ASN A 65 7.74 -1.87 -14.58
CA ASN A 65 9.04 -2.52 -14.38
C ASN A 65 8.96 -3.67 -13.36
N CYS A 66 8.19 -3.50 -12.29
CA CYS A 66 7.94 -4.58 -11.33
C CYS A 66 7.25 -5.78 -11.99
N HIS A 67 6.23 -5.55 -12.82
CA HIS A 67 5.54 -6.60 -13.57
C HIS A 67 6.48 -7.35 -14.51
N GLU A 68 7.29 -6.63 -15.28
CA GLU A 68 8.27 -7.22 -16.21
C GLU A 68 9.32 -8.08 -15.49
N LEU A 69 9.71 -7.71 -14.28
CA LEU A 69 10.70 -8.42 -13.48
C LEU A 69 10.09 -9.50 -12.56
N GLY A 70 8.75 -9.64 -12.56
CA GLY A 70 8.02 -10.54 -11.67
C GLY A 70 8.24 -10.20 -10.19
N ILE A 71 8.35 -8.92 -9.84
CA ILE A 71 8.33 -8.41 -8.47
C ILE A 71 6.89 -8.01 -8.16
N ARG A 72 6.33 -8.49 -7.05
CA ARG A 72 5.00 -8.05 -6.62
C ARG A 72 5.05 -6.57 -6.24
N ALA A 73 4.11 -5.79 -6.76
CA ALA A 73 4.00 -4.38 -6.43
C ALA A 73 2.73 -4.15 -5.60
N PHE A 74 2.91 -3.58 -4.41
CA PHE A 74 1.85 -3.16 -3.52
C PHE A 74 1.64 -1.65 -3.66
N ALA A 75 0.41 -1.21 -3.89
CA ALA A 75 0.02 0.19 -3.93
C ALA A 75 -0.66 0.62 -2.62
N ASN A 76 0.00 1.48 -1.85
CA ASN A 76 -0.63 2.20 -0.75
C ASN A 76 -1.26 3.48 -1.30
N MET A 77 -2.58 3.60 -1.20
CA MET A 77 -3.35 4.78 -1.55
C MET A 77 -3.86 5.48 -0.28
N LEU A 78 -4.17 6.76 -0.40
CA LEU A 78 -4.64 7.61 0.69
C LEU A 78 -5.87 8.40 0.24
N ILE A 79 -6.98 8.20 0.93
CA ILE A 79 -8.24 8.94 0.69
C ILE A 79 -8.62 9.78 1.91
N ASN A 80 -9.67 10.58 1.79
CA ASN A 80 -10.13 11.56 2.76
C ASN A 80 -9.12 12.69 3.01
N THR A 81 -8.33 13.09 2.02
CA THR A 81 -7.38 14.22 2.19
C THR A 81 -8.09 15.57 2.04
N PRO A 82 -7.56 16.65 2.65
CA PRO A 82 -8.06 18.00 2.43
C PRO A 82 -8.25 18.29 0.93
N GLY A 83 -9.45 18.76 0.56
CA GLY A 83 -9.76 19.16 -0.81
C GLY A 83 -10.08 18.04 -1.79
N GLU A 84 -10.00 16.76 -1.40
CA GLU A 84 -10.30 15.62 -2.27
C GLU A 84 -11.77 15.66 -2.76
N THR A 85 -11.95 15.46 -4.06
CA THR A 85 -13.22 15.46 -4.77
C THR A 85 -13.60 14.05 -5.24
N GLU A 86 -14.84 13.85 -5.69
CA GLU A 86 -15.26 12.57 -6.27
C GLU A 86 -14.48 12.23 -7.54
N GLN A 87 -14.07 13.25 -8.31
CA GLN A 87 -13.23 13.04 -9.50
C GLN A 87 -11.86 12.46 -9.12
N ASP A 88 -11.27 12.89 -8.00
CA ASP A 88 -9.99 12.34 -7.53
C ASP A 88 -10.10 10.85 -7.13
N LEU A 89 -11.26 10.44 -6.61
CA LEU A 89 -11.55 9.03 -6.34
C LEU A 89 -11.71 8.24 -7.64
N GLN A 90 -12.31 8.85 -8.68
CA GLN A 90 -12.41 8.24 -10.00
C GLN A 90 -11.02 8.07 -10.64
N ASP A 91 -10.18 9.10 -10.59
CA ASP A 91 -8.80 9.05 -11.07
C ASP A 91 -8.00 7.96 -10.35
N THR A 92 -8.27 7.77 -9.05
CA THR A 92 -7.70 6.67 -8.26
C THR A 92 -8.11 5.30 -8.80
N ILE A 93 -9.39 5.09 -9.10
CA ILE A 93 -9.89 3.85 -9.70
C ILE A 93 -9.20 3.59 -11.05
N ASP A 94 -9.09 4.62 -11.89
CA ASP A 94 -8.50 4.52 -13.22
C ASP A 94 -7.00 4.19 -13.14
N LEU A 95 -6.26 4.84 -12.25
CA LEU A 95 -4.85 4.55 -12.02
C LEU A 95 -4.63 3.12 -11.53
N LEU A 96 -5.45 2.65 -10.57
CA LEU A 96 -5.36 1.26 -10.08
C LEU A 96 -5.67 0.23 -11.18
N GLY A 97 -6.60 0.56 -12.10
CA GLY A 97 -6.89 -0.24 -13.28
C GLY A 97 -5.73 -0.30 -14.28
N GLU A 98 -4.98 0.80 -14.41
CA GLU A 98 -3.82 0.90 -15.30
C GLU A 98 -2.57 0.22 -14.75
N ILE A 99 -2.19 0.52 -13.50
CA ILE A 99 -0.94 0.00 -12.91
C ILE A 99 -1.06 -1.46 -12.45
N LYS A 100 -2.29 -1.97 -12.31
CA LYS A 100 -2.61 -3.37 -11.97
C LYS A 100 -1.78 -3.92 -10.81
N PRO A 101 -1.85 -3.29 -9.63
CA PRO A 101 -1.06 -3.71 -8.49
C PRO A 101 -1.43 -5.13 -8.05
N ASN A 102 -0.49 -5.85 -7.42
CA ASN A 102 -0.78 -7.17 -6.85
C ASN A 102 -1.57 -7.07 -5.54
N ILE A 103 -1.32 -6.01 -4.78
CA ILE A 103 -2.03 -5.66 -3.56
C ILE A 103 -2.28 -4.15 -3.56
N VAL A 104 -3.46 -3.76 -3.11
CA VAL A 104 -3.85 -2.38 -2.80
C VAL A 104 -4.22 -2.33 -1.32
N SER A 105 -3.74 -1.31 -0.63
CA SER A 105 -4.33 -0.85 0.63
C SER A 105 -4.83 0.58 0.44
N ILE A 106 -6.07 0.83 0.83
CA ILE A 106 -6.70 2.15 0.81
C ILE A 106 -6.74 2.64 2.25
N ASN A 107 -5.89 3.61 2.56
CA ASN A 107 -5.76 4.17 3.90
C ASN A 107 -6.57 5.47 4.03
N ILE A 108 -7.08 5.74 5.22
CA ILE A 108 -7.78 6.98 5.52
C ILE A 108 -6.79 7.99 6.07
N PHE A 109 -6.76 9.18 5.46
CA PHE A 109 -5.92 10.28 5.88
C PHE A 109 -6.13 10.62 7.34
N THR A 110 -5.02 10.67 8.09
CA THR A 110 -4.97 11.08 9.49
C THR A 110 -3.92 12.18 9.60
N PRO A 111 -4.31 13.43 9.89
CA PRO A 111 -3.36 14.53 10.03
C PRO A 111 -2.63 14.38 11.36
N TYR A 112 -1.30 14.29 11.36
CA TYR A 112 -0.50 14.16 12.59
C TYR A 112 0.07 15.51 13.03
N PRO A 113 0.13 15.81 14.35
CA PRO A 113 0.62 17.09 14.83
C PRO A 113 2.09 17.26 14.47
N GLY A 114 2.47 18.45 14.00
CA GLY A 114 3.82 18.75 13.51
C GLY A 114 4.05 18.44 12.03
N THR A 115 3.08 17.85 11.32
CA THR A 115 3.07 17.85 9.85
C THR A 115 2.53 19.18 9.33
N GLU A 116 3.01 19.64 8.17
CA GLU A 116 2.55 20.92 7.62
C GLU A 116 1.05 20.92 7.30
N ILE A 117 0.56 19.81 6.76
CA ILE A 117 -0.86 19.63 6.41
C ILE A 117 -1.78 19.63 7.64
N PHE A 118 -1.25 19.44 8.86
CA PHE A 118 -2.04 19.52 10.09
C PHE A 118 -2.69 20.89 10.27
N ALA A 119 -2.01 21.96 9.84
CA ALA A 119 -2.52 23.33 9.94
C ALA A 119 -3.77 23.56 9.06
N GLU A 120 -3.98 22.72 8.04
CA GLU A 120 -5.15 22.77 7.15
C GLU A 120 -6.32 21.92 7.67
N THR A 121 -6.21 21.36 8.88
CA THR A 121 -7.21 20.48 9.47
C THR A 121 -7.88 21.10 10.69
N GLN A 122 -8.91 20.44 11.21
CA GLN A 122 -9.80 21.00 12.24
C GLN A 122 -9.24 20.97 13.67
N GLY A 123 -7.93 20.78 13.83
CA GLY A 123 -7.28 20.73 15.15
C GLY A 123 -7.71 19.52 15.97
N LEU A 124 -7.18 18.35 15.61
CA LEU A 124 -7.39 17.12 16.39
C LEU A 124 -6.69 17.19 17.75
N THR A 125 -7.38 16.71 18.80
CA THR A 125 -6.77 16.59 20.13
C THR A 125 -6.06 15.25 20.29
N ARG A 126 -5.21 15.14 21.32
CA ARG A 126 -4.43 13.92 21.59
C ARG A 126 -5.33 12.70 21.85
N GLU A 127 -6.46 12.92 22.49
CA GLU A 127 -7.44 11.90 22.90
C GLU A 127 -8.20 11.31 21.72
N GLU A 128 -8.17 11.97 20.56
CA GLU A 128 -8.90 11.57 19.36
C GLU A 128 -8.09 10.64 18.45
N TYR A 129 -6.76 10.69 18.51
CA TYR A 129 -5.89 9.79 17.75
C TYR A 129 -6.15 8.29 18.04
N PRO A 130 -6.33 7.85 19.31
CA PRO A 130 -6.72 6.48 19.60
C PRO A 130 -8.06 6.07 18.98
N LEU A 131 -8.97 7.01 18.74
CA LEU A 131 -10.25 6.74 18.07
C LEU A 131 -10.03 6.54 16.58
N LEU A 132 -9.24 7.41 15.94
CA LEU A 132 -8.85 7.28 14.53
C LEU A 132 -8.11 5.96 14.24
N MET A 133 -7.30 5.48 15.17
CA MET A 133 -6.63 4.18 15.03
C MET A 133 -7.59 2.99 15.11
N LYS A 134 -8.77 3.14 15.71
CA LYS A 134 -9.77 2.06 15.81
C LYS A 134 -10.59 1.94 14.54
N ASP A 135 -11.20 3.05 14.11
CA ASP A 135 -12.04 3.06 12.91
C ASP A 135 -12.20 4.48 12.36
N PRO A 136 -11.28 4.92 11.47
CA PRO A 136 -11.34 6.26 10.91
C PRO A 136 -12.50 6.43 9.92
N THR A 137 -12.96 5.34 9.29
CA THR A 137 -14.08 5.37 8.34
C THR A 137 -15.40 5.66 9.04
N LYS A 138 -15.62 5.01 10.19
CA LYS A 138 -16.80 5.23 11.02
C LYS A 138 -16.82 6.64 11.60
N LEU A 139 -15.69 7.14 12.09
CA LEU A 139 -15.61 8.51 12.60
C LEU A 139 -15.92 9.56 11.54
N ALA A 140 -15.42 9.39 10.32
CA ALA A 140 -15.73 10.29 9.20
C ALA A 140 -17.19 10.22 8.72
N ALA A 141 -17.95 9.18 9.13
CA ALA A 141 -19.38 9.05 8.88
C ALA A 141 -20.24 9.62 10.02
N GLU A 142 -19.86 9.35 11.28
CA GLU A 142 -20.61 9.79 12.47
C GLU A 142 -20.33 11.24 12.85
N MET A 143 -19.11 11.71 12.65
CA MET A 143 -18.64 13.06 12.99
C MET A 143 -17.94 13.69 11.77
N PRO A 144 -18.66 13.86 10.65
CA PRO A 144 -18.07 14.33 9.39
C PRO A 144 -17.47 15.72 9.52
N GLU A 145 -18.06 16.60 10.34
CA GLU A 145 -17.48 17.92 10.58
C GLU A 145 -16.01 17.75 10.99
N LYS A 146 -15.69 16.92 11.98
CA LYS A 146 -14.33 16.82 12.52
C LYS A 146 -13.38 15.88 11.76
N PHE A 147 -13.88 14.77 11.23
CA PHE A 147 -13.02 13.68 10.70
C PHE A 147 -13.15 13.47 9.19
N ARG A 148 -14.00 14.22 8.50
CA ARG A 148 -14.04 14.24 7.02
C ARG A 148 -13.29 15.47 6.53
N PHE A 149 -12.19 15.24 5.81
CA PHE A 149 -11.38 16.31 5.23
C PHE A 149 -11.59 16.45 3.72
N ALA A 150 -12.12 15.41 3.07
CA ALA A 150 -12.54 15.48 1.68
C ALA A 150 -13.78 16.37 1.49
N LYS A 151 -13.95 16.90 0.28
CA LYS A 151 -15.13 17.70 -0.14
C LYS A 151 -16.33 16.85 -0.54
N HIS A 152 -16.13 15.54 -0.74
CA HIS A 152 -17.18 14.62 -1.17
C HIS A 152 -17.84 13.87 0.00
N ASN A 153 -19.03 13.35 -0.25
CA ASN A 153 -19.81 12.58 0.73
C ASN A 153 -19.76 11.06 0.52
N VAL A 154 -18.89 10.57 -0.37
CA VAL A 154 -18.67 9.13 -0.58
C VAL A 154 -18.36 8.42 0.74
N ASP A 155 -18.97 7.24 0.90
CA ASP A 155 -18.68 6.30 1.99
C ASP A 155 -17.26 5.75 1.82
N LEU A 156 -16.35 6.22 2.68
CA LEU A 156 -14.93 5.90 2.64
C LEU A 156 -14.67 4.41 2.90
N GLY A 157 -15.42 3.81 3.83
CA GLY A 157 -15.28 2.41 4.19
C GLY A 157 -15.75 1.49 3.07
N ALA A 158 -16.93 1.78 2.51
CA ALA A 158 -17.45 1.04 1.36
C ALA A 158 -16.54 1.17 0.13
N PHE A 159 -16.04 2.38 -0.15
CA PHE A 159 -15.07 2.62 -1.23
C PHE A 159 -13.79 1.80 -1.03
N ALA A 160 -13.16 1.90 0.14
CA ALA A 160 -11.92 1.20 0.45
C ALA A 160 -12.09 -0.32 0.31
N VAL A 161 -13.13 -0.90 0.92
CA VAL A 161 -13.41 -2.33 0.86
C VAL A 161 -13.69 -2.78 -0.58
N ARG A 162 -14.43 -1.99 -1.37
CA ARG A 162 -14.76 -2.33 -2.76
C ARG A 162 -13.50 -2.42 -3.62
N GLU A 163 -12.64 -1.40 -3.59
CA GLU A 163 -11.43 -1.38 -4.42
C GLU A 163 -10.40 -2.41 -3.93
N MET A 164 -10.23 -2.59 -2.62
CA MET A 164 -9.36 -3.65 -2.10
C MET A 164 -9.85 -5.03 -2.54
N LYS A 165 -11.15 -5.33 -2.47
CA LYS A 165 -11.71 -6.61 -2.94
C LYS A 165 -11.49 -6.86 -4.42
N LYS A 166 -11.67 -5.82 -5.23
CA LYS A 166 -11.51 -5.87 -6.69
C LYS A 166 -10.06 -6.16 -7.11
N HIS A 167 -9.08 -5.57 -6.43
CA HIS A 167 -7.67 -5.66 -6.82
C HIS A 167 -6.88 -6.76 -6.07
N ASN A 168 -7.21 -7.07 -4.82
CA ASN A 168 -6.47 -8.03 -3.98
C ASN A 168 -6.86 -9.48 -4.26
N LYS A 169 -6.47 -9.99 -5.43
CA LYS A 169 -6.71 -11.39 -5.82
C LYS A 169 -5.94 -12.35 -4.90
N ILE A 170 -6.58 -13.42 -4.44
CA ILE A 170 -5.97 -14.39 -3.50
C ILE A 170 -4.79 -15.12 -4.14
N TYR A 171 -4.97 -15.67 -5.35
CA TYR A 171 -3.99 -16.57 -5.97
C TYR A 171 -2.60 -15.92 -6.22
N PRO A 172 -2.49 -14.72 -6.81
CA PRO A 172 -1.18 -14.07 -6.99
C PRO A 172 -0.44 -13.84 -5.68
N ASN A 173 -1.15 -13.68 -4.56
CA ASN A 173 -0.58 -13.29 -3.29
C ASN A 173 -0.14 -14.47 -2.42
N ILE A 174 -0.75 -15.65 -2.58
CA ILE A 174 -0.28 -16.90 -1.96
C ILE A 174 0.84 -17.59 -2.77
N SER A 175 1.04 -17.20 -4.04
CA SER A 175 2.07 -17.79 -4.93
C SER A 175 3.49 -17.71 -4.36
N ILE A 176 3.76 -16.74 -3.49
CA ILE A 176 5.00 -16.55 -2.73
C ILE A 176 5.42 -17.79 -1.92
N PHE A 177 4.45 -18.48 -1.31
CA PHE A 177 4.71 -19.63 -0.47
C PHE A 177 5.17 -20.83 -1.30
N PHE A 178 4.93 -20.82 -2.61
CA PHE A 178 5.41 -21.82 -3.55
C PHE A 178 6.71 -21.42 -4.25
N ASN A 179 7.33 -20.28 -3.90
CA ASN A 179 8.61 -19.89 -4.47
C ASN A 179 9.69 -20.94 -4.13
N PRO A 180 10.42 -21.50 -5.12
CA PRO A 180 11.40 -22.56 -4.86
C PRO A 180 12.52 -22.16 -3.90
N LYS A 181 12.95 -20.89 -3.91
CA LYS A 181 13.95 -20.38 -2.95
C LYS A 181 13.37 -20.31 -1.54
N TYR A 182 12.12 -19.88 -1.40
CA TYR A 182 11.42 -19.87 -0.12
C TYR A 182 11.24 -21.30 0.41
N MET A 183 10.75 -22.22 -0.41
CA MET A 183 10.58 -23.63 -0.03
C MET A 183 11.88 -24.31 0.37
N ARG A 184 12.97 -24.03 -0.38
CA ARG A 184 14.31 -24.51 -0.01
C ARG A 184 14.78 -23.94 1.33
N SER A 185 14.59 -22.64 1.56
CA SER A 185 14.92 -22.00 2.84
C SER A 185 14.10 -22.60 3.98
N LEU A 186 12.82 -22.85 3.76
CA LEU A 186 11.92 -23.45 4.74
C LEU A 186 12.35 -24.89 5.11
N TRP A 187 12.73 -25.69 4.11
CA TRP A 187 13.18 -27.07 4.29
C TRP A 187 14.41 -27.17 5.20
N HIS A 188 15.36 -26.25 5.03
CA HIS A 188 16.61 -26.23 5.82
C HIS A 188 16.48 -25.47 7.16
N SER A 189 15.33 -24.85 7.44
CA SER A 189 15.13 -24.05 8.66
C SER A 189 14.85 -24.92 9.88
N GLN A 190 15.64 -24.75 10.94
CA GLN A 190 15.38 -25.37 12.25
C GLN A 190 14.07 -24.87 12.90
N ARG A 191 13.52 -23.74 12.43
CA ARG A 191 12.29 -23.13 12.95
C ARG A 191 11.08 -23.31 12.01
N LYS A 192 11.09 -24.31 11.12
CA LYS A 192 10.03 -24.54 10.11
C LYS A 192 8.59 -24.47 10.63
N LEU A 193 8.33 -24.92 11.86
CA LEU A 193 7.01 -24.85 12.50
C LEU A 193 6.53 -23.41 12.78
N ASN A 194 7.44 -22.47 13.01
CA ASN A 194 7.08 -21.06 13.19
C ASN A 194 6.69 -20.43 11.86
N TYR A 195 7.40 -20.77 10.78
CA TYR A 195 7.09 -20.28 9.43
C TYR A 195 5.73 -20.76 8.95
N THR A 196 5.36 -22.01 9.21
CA THR A 196 4.03 -22.53 8.84
C THR A 196 2.92 -21.87 9.64
N LYS A 197 3.10 -21.67 10.96
CA LYS A 197 2.16 -20.90 11.79
C LYS A 197 1.96 -19.49 11.27
N GLN A 198 3.04 -18.78 10.94
CA GLN A 198 2.98 -17.41 10.44
C GLN A 198 2.38 -17.33 9.03
N THR A 199 2.66 -18.32 8.18
CA THR A 199 2.01 -18.46 6.86
C THR A 199 0.50 -18.60 7.01
N ASN A 200 0.02 -19.41 7.96
CA ASN A 200 -1.43 -19.53 8.22
C ASN A 200 -2.05 -18.20 8.67
N ILE A 201 -1.38 -17.43 9.54
CA ILE A 201 -1.85 -16.10 9.96
C ILE A 201 -1.94 -15.16 8.75
N LEU A 202 -0.89 -15.09 7.94
CA LEU A 202 -0.86 -14.24 6.74
C LEU A 202 -1.93 -14.63 5.72
N VAL A 203 -2.19 -15.93 5.52
CA VAL A 203 -3.27 -16.40 4.65
C VAL A 203 -4.63 -16.00 5.21
N GLN A 204 -4.83 -16.08 6.52
CA GLN A 204 -6.08 -15.63 7.16
C GLN A 204 -6.26 -14.12 7.05
N GLU A 205 -5.22 -13.31 7.27
CA GLU A 205 -5.24 -11.86 7.05
C GLU A 205 -5.56 -11.52 5.59
N PHE A 206 -5.00 -12.28 4.65
CA PHE A 206 -5.27 -12.13 3.21
C PHE A 206 -6.72 -12.45 2.85
N ILE A 207 -7.27 -13.55 3.37
CA ILE A 207 -8.68 -13.92 3.19
C ILE A 207 -9.59 -12.85 3.78
N ASN A 208 -9.23 -12.32 4.95
CA ASN A 208 -10.00 -11.30 5.65
C ASN A 208 -9.79 -9.88 5.12
N GLN A 209 -8.87 -9.68 4.17
CA GLN A 209 -8.45 -8.38 3.63
C GLN A 209 -8.12 -7.33 4.70
N LYS A 210 -7.49 -7.77 5.79
CA LYS A 210 -6.97 -6.87 6.82
C LYS A 210 -5.55 -6.46 6.42
N PHE A 211 -5.43 -5.40 5.60
CA PHE A 211 -4.15 -4.82 5.16
C PHE A 211 -4.07 -3.34 5.49
#